data_AF-A0A0D6KM51-F1
#
_entry.id   AF-A0A0D6KM51-F1
#
_cell.length_a   1.000
_cell.length_b   1.000
_cell.length_c   1.000
_cell.angle_alpha   90.00
_cell.angle_beta   90.00
_cell.angle_gamma   90.00
#
_symmetry.space_group_name_H-M   'P 1'
#
loop_
_entity.id
_entity.type
_entity.pdbx_description
1 polymer ?
#
loop_
_entity_poly.entity_id
_entity_poly.type
_entity_poly.pdbx_seq_one_letter_code
_entity_poly.pdbx_strand_id
1 'polypeptide(L)' 'MYEVLLHPDAQKVYINADKALGKKIARCLQQLEQTPLLHPNIKALKGDYAG' A
#
# COMPACT_ATOMS: atom_id res chain seq x y z
N MET A 1 13.39 3.19 -2.46
CA MET A 1 13.33 4.63 -2.81
C MET A 1 11.88 5.02 -2.61
N TYR A 2 11.54 6.04 -1.83
CA TYR A 2 10.25 6.22 -1.15
C TYR A 2 10.10 5.41 0.15
N GLU A 3 9.46 6.04 1.13
CA GLU A 3 9.11 5.47 2.42
C GLU A 3 7.58 5.32 2.48
N VAL A 4 7.10 4.18 2.95
CA VAL A 4 5.67 3.91 3.09
C VAL A 4 5.24 4.23 4.52
N LEU A 5 4.41 5.27 4.66
CA LEU A 5 3.81 5.66 5.91
C LEU A 5 2.33 5.27 5.92
N LEU A 6 1.93 4.49 6.93
CA LEU A 6 0.53 4.09 7.10
C LEU A 6 -0.18 5.07 8.02
N HIS A 7 -1.36 5.54 7.59
CA HIS A 7 -2.29 6.22 8.49
C HIS A 7 -2.68 5.27 9.64
N PRO A 8 -2.91 5.75 10.87
CA PRO A 8 -3.23 4.91 12.02
C PRO A 8 -4.36 3.91 11.77
N ASP A 9 -5.38 4.30 11.02
CA ASP A 9 -6.50 3.40 10.70
C ASP A 9 -6.10 2.29 9.72
N ALA A 10 -5.25 2.59 8.73
CA ALA A 10 -4.70 1.58 7.83
C ALA A 10 -3.74 0.64 8.58
N GLN A 11 -2.97 1.16 9.53
CA GLN A 11 -2.07 0.35 10.36
C GLN A 11 -2.85 -0.64 11.24
N LYS A 12 -3.98 -0.22 11.85
CA LYS A 12 -4.86 -1.14 12.60
C LYS A 12 -5.36 -2.28 11.73
N VAL A 13 -5.79 -1.99 10.50
CA VAL A 13 -6.23 -3.02 9.55
C VAL A 13 -5.10 -3.98 9.23
N TYR A 14 -3.89 -3.47 8.98
CA TYR A 14 -2.73 -4.30 8.67
C TYR A 14 -2.32 -5.21 9.84
N ILE A 15 -2.32 -4.70 11.08
CA ILE A 15 -1.97 -5.48 12.28
C ILE A 15 -3.00 -6.60 12.54
N ASN A 16 -4.28 -6.34 12.28
CA ASN A 16 -5.37 -7.30 12.50
C ASN A 16 -5.57 -8.27 11.33
N ALA A 17 -4.81 -8.13 10.24
CA ALA A 17 -4.92 -9.01 9.08
C ALA A 17 -4.44 -10.43 9.43
N ASP A 18 -5.12 -11.45 8.89
CA ASP A 18 -4.63 -12.81 8.97
C ASP A 18 -3.26 -12.95 8.28
N LYS A 19 -2.52 -14.00 8.60
CA LYS A 19 -1.15 -14.20 8.10
C LYS A 19 -1.06 -14.21 6.57
N ALA A 20 -2.06 -14.74 5.87
CA ALA A 20 -2.05 -14.80 4.41
C ALA A 20 -2.32 -13.41 3.81
N LEU A 21 -3.29 -12.68 4.36
CA LEU A 21 -3.58 -11.30 3.94
C LEU A 21 -2.42 -10.35 4.26
N GLY A 22 -1.86 -10.41 5.47
CA GLY A 22 -0.72 -9.59 5.88
C GLY A 22 0.49 -9.76 4.97
N LYS A 23 0.81 -11.01 4.55
CA LYS A 23 1.88 -11.27 3.56
C LYS A 23 1.61 -10.62 2.21
N LYS A 24 0.36 -10.64 1.74
CA LYS A 24 -0.02 -9.99 0.46
C LYS A 24 0.13 -8.48 0.57
N ILE A 25 -0.35 -7.88 1.65
CA ILE A 25 -0.23 -6.44 1.91
C ILE A 25 1.25 -6.04 1.97
N ALA A 26 2.06 -6.75 2.77
CA ALA A 26 3.50 -6.49 2.89
C ALA A 26 4.21 -6.47 1.53
N ARG A 27 3.90 -7.44 0.66
CA ARG A 27 4.46 -7.48 -0.69
C ARG A 27 4.08 -6.25 -1.52
N CYS A 28 2.83 -5.78 -1.42
CA CYS A 28 2.40 -4.56 -2.11
C CYS A 28 3.12 -3.32 -1.57
N LEU A 29 3.30 -3.20 -0.25
CA LEU A 29 4.04 -2.08 0.35
C LEU A 29 5.51 -2.09 -0.11
N GLN A 30 6.16 -3.25 -0.15
CA GLN A 30 7.52 -3.38 -0.69
C GLN A 30 7.62 -2.93 -2.15
N GLN A 31 6.60 -3.17 -2.98
CA GLN A 31 6.58 -2.68 -4.36
C GLN A 31 6.44 -1.15 -4.42
N LEU A 32 5.63 -0.58 -3.52
CA LEU A 32 5.47 0.88 -3.39
C LEU A 32 6.76 1.56 -2.95
N GLU A 33 7.57 0.92 -2.11
CA GLU A 33 8.91 1.39 -1.70
C GLU A 33 9.96 1.33 -2.83
N GLN A 34 9.63 0.82 -4.01
CA GLN A 34 10.56 0.76 -5.15
C GLN A 34 10.06 1.64 -6.30
N THR A 35 8.83 1.41 -6.78
CA THR A 35 8.32 2.04 -8.01
C THR A 35 6.83 2.37 -7.92
N PRO A 36 6.43 3.33 -7.07
CA PRO A 36 5.02 3.57 -6.75
C PRO A 36 4.18 4.08 -7.94
N LEU A 37 4.80 4.74 -8.93
CA LEU A 37 4.07 5.33 -10.06
C LEU A 37 4.13 4.49 -11.35
N LEU A 38 5.05 3.52 -11.42
CA LEU A 38 5.41 2.83 -12.68
C LEU A 38 5.03 1.34 -12.68
N HIS A 39 4.45 0.83 -11.61
CA HIS A 39 4.04 -0.57 -11.54
C HIS A 39 2.68 -0.78 -12.25
N PRO A 40 2.51 -1.80 -13.10
CA PRO A 40 1.29 -2.00 -13.90
C PRO A 40 0.00 -2.17 -13.08
N ASN A 41 0.13 -2.62 -11.83
CA ASN A 41 -1.00 -2.82 -10.92
C ASN A 41 -1.27 -1.61 -10.00
N ILE A 42 -0.51 -0.52 -10.13
CA ILE A 42 -0.77 0.72 -9.39
C ILE A 42 -1.40 1.72 -10.36
N LYS A 43 -2.53 2.31 -9.97
CA LYS A 43 -3.28 3.25 -10.80
C LYS A 43 -3.53 4.51 -10.01
N ALA A 44 -3.37 5.67 -10.66
CA ALA A 44 -3.79 6.94 -10.10
C ALA A 44 -5.30 6.89 -9.79
N LEU A 45 -5.65 7.28 -8.57
CA LEU A 45 -7.04 7.42 -8.16
C LEU A 45 -7.64 8.68 -8.79
N LYS A 46 -8.97 8.78 -8.79
CA LYS A 46 -9.72 9.89 -9.41
C LYS A 46 -10.71 10.49 -8.41
N GLY A 47 -11.23 11.68 -8.72
CA GLY A 47 -12.23 12.36 -7.89
C GLY A 47 -11.61 12.88 -6.59
N ASP A 48 -12.32 12.70 -5.47
CA ASP A 48 -11.90 13.19 -4.14
C ASP A 48 -10.59 12.57 -3.63
N TYR A 49 -10.15 11.48 -4.28
CA TYR A 49 -8.91 10.78 -3.96
C TYR A 49 -7.82 11.01 -5.03
N ALA A 50 -8.01 11.95 -5.95
CA ALA A 50 -7.03 12.27 -6.99
C ALA A 50 -5.75 12.86 -6.38
N GLY A 51 -4.61 12.29 -6.78
CA GLY A 51 -3.25 12.63 -6.35
C GLY A 51 -2.24 11.74 -7.07
#